data_AF-A0A165KR44-F1
#
_entry.id   AF-A0A165KR44-F1
#
_cell.length_a   1.000
_cell.length_b   1.000
_cell.length_c   1.000
_cell.angle_alpha   90.00
_cell.angle_beta   90.00
_cell.angle_gamma   90.00
#
_symmetry.space_group_name_H-M   'P 1'
#
loop_
_entity.id
_entity.type
_entity.pdbx_description
1 polymer ?
#
loop_
_entity_poly.entity_id
_entity_poly.type
_entity_poly.pdbx_seq_one_letter_code
_entity_poly.pdbx_strand_id
1 'polypeptide(L)'
;MSITVALAGGANAAATAGEPVSHSLLGVAQLINDYAQGFRVNKQAAVLLSQRISDFVDVTVGALEEGHSSQDWEEAVVDFQKNLLDARDELEKMNGQSHLVQLLHRDRNEQALKDIASRIHGSFQILKLRANIDMLKSITTVTDMLEAAVPLLEAARAHEAAATIPPPLQRFFGRSEETQRIVTMFTSQPQAFAAVLGGPGLGKTSVAVAVLHAPEIGARFPDGRRFFVACDAAESLSSLLSTICTSLGVPLDGSSADRKVLRRFLSSAPCFLVLDNFESAWEAEVRRKDAEDLLAFLASIETVSYLITMRGTELPQGPSWTRPRIPPLSPLADDAANQLFVSISDTRDDDADMVALLKLLGNIPLAITLMAYLAQFEPLAALLARWRDLKTSLLERSHGRDRLTSLNISIELSLSSPRMQAVPSAATLLGMLSLLPQGAENSSVLEWSSELDDSARALATLLQTALASRVANDRVHVLPPIRDFMLAQRAPKETVLAPLVGQRILCHHVWSRPSGEAGRCDKSSTSCCYSLRPERVRFL
;
A
#
# COMPACT_ATOMS: atom_id res chain seq x y z
N MET A 1 27.05 -23.73 3.60
CA MET A 1 27.88 -23.38 4.76
C MET A 1 26.94 -23.03 5.90
N SER A 2 27.07 -23.78 6.99
CA SER A 2 26.14 -23.81 8.12
C SER A 2 26.23 -22.54 8.97
N ILE A 3 25.09 -21.89 9.22
CA ILE A 3 24.93 -20.92 10.32
C ILE A 3 24.11 -21.65 11.39
N THR A 4 24.84 -22.32 12.26
CA THR A 4 24.35 -22.88 13.52
C THR A 4 25.42 -22.50 14.53
N VAL A 5 25.01 -22.16 15.77
CA VAL A 5 25.85 -21.74 16.91
C VAL A 5 25.98 -20.23 17.09
N ALA A 6 25.20 -19.67 18.03
CA ALA A 6 25.65 -18.71 19.07
C ALA A 6 24.52 -18.21 20.02
N LEU A 7 23.46 -18.98 20.29
CA LEU A 7 22.39 -18.57 21.23
C LEU A 7 22.14 -19.55 22.40
N ALA A 8 22.89 -20.65 22.49
CA ALA A 8 22.65 -21.68 23.51
C ALA A 8 23.62 -21.67 24.71
N GLY A 9 24.54 -20.69 24.79
CA GLY A 9 25.63 -20.71 25.77
C GLY A 9 25.37 -20.00 27.11
N GLY A 10 24.31 -19.20 27.23
CA GLY A 10 24.12 -18.31 28.40
C GLY A 10 23.21 -18.85 29.51
N ALA A 11 22.27 -19.74 29.20
CA ALA A 11 21.20 -20.09 30.15
C ALA A 11 21.62 -21.09 31.26
N ASN A 12 22.63 -21.93 31.02
CA ASN A 12 22.99 -23.00 31.96
C ASN A 12 23.97 -22.60 33.08
N ALA A 13 24.65 -21.45 32.98
CA ALA A 13 25.61 -21.02 34.00
C ALA A 13 24.95 -20.22 35.15
N ALA A 14 23.84 -19.51 34.89
CA ALA A 14 23.13 -18.72 35.89
C ALA A 14 22.36 -19.59 36.90
N ALA A 15 21.80 -20.72 36.45
CA ALA A 15 21.02 -21.63 37.30
C ALA A 15 21.85 -22.23 38.47
N THR A 16 23.15 -22.45 38.27
CA THR A 16 24.03 -23.05 39.30
C THR A 16 24.46 -22.08 40.40
N ALA A 17 24.30 -20.76 40.21
CA ALA A 17 24.71 -19.75 41.20
C ALA A 17 23.57 -19.32 42.16
N GLY A 18 22.30 -19.45 41.73
CA GLY A 18 21.13 -19.07 42.52
C GLY A 18 20.72 -20.07 43.62
N GLU A 19 20.95 -21.37 43.40
CA GLU A 19 20.63 -22.43 44.37
C GLU A 19 21.21 -22.21 45.79
N PRO A 20 22.50 -21.88 45.99
CA PRO A 20 23.07 -21.71 47.33
C PRO A 20 22.46 -20.53 48.10
N VAL A 21 22.06 -19.46 47.40
CA VAL A 21 21.48 -18.25 48.02
C VAL A 21 20.01 -18.49 48.38
N SER A 22 19.23 -19.10 47.48
CA SER A 22 17.83 -19.46 47.73
C SER A 22 17.68 -20.39 48.94
N HIS A 23 18.53 -21.44 49.05
CA HIS A 23 18.55 -22.32 50.20
C HIS A 23 18.91 -21.60 51.50
N SER A 24 19.84 -20.64 51.44
CA SER A 24 20.19 -19.85 52.63
C SER A 24 19.06 -18.92 53.06
N LEU A 25 18.34 -18.27 52.15
CA LEU A 25 17.23 -17.38 52.49
C LEU A 25 16.08 -18.15 53.17
N LEU A 26 15.70 -19.29 52.60
CA LEU A 26 14.69 -20.18 53.18
C LEU A 26 15.12 -20.68 54.57
N GLY A 27 16.40 -21.07 54.72
CA GLY A 27 16.95 -21.50 56.01
C GLY A 27 16.90 -20.41 57.09
N VAL A 28 17.24 -19.16 56.73
CA VAL A 28 17.18 -18.02 57.68
C VAL A 28 15.75 -17.68 58.05
N ALA A 29 14.81 -17.71 57.10
CA ALA A 29 13.39 -17.47 57.36
C ALA A 29 12.80 -18.51 58.33
N GLN A 30 13.14 -19.79 58.14
CA GLN A 30 12.68 -20.87 59.00
C GLN A 30 13.19 -20.68 60.44
N LEU A 31 14.48 -20.35 60.62
CA LEU A 31 15.05 -20.08 61.95
C LEU A 31 14.35 -18.90 62.64
N ILE A 32 14.09 -17.81 61.90
CA ILE A 32 13.36 -16.65 62.41
C ILE A 32 11.96 -17.04 62.89
N ASN A 33 11.25 -17.88 62.14
CA ASN A 33 9.94 -18.38 62.53
C ASN A 33 10.02 -19.26 63.79
N ASP A 34 11.00 -20.17 63.87
CA ASP A 34 11.20 -21.03 65.06
C ASP A 34 11.46 -20.19 66.33
N TYR A 35 12.32 -19.16 66.22
CA TYR A 35 12.53 -18.22 67.32
C TYR A 35 11.25 -17.48 67.69
N ALA A 36 10.51 -16.94 66.72
CA ALA A 36 9.27 -16.19 66.95
C ALA A 36 8.19 -17.03 67.68
N GLN A 37 8.09 -18.33 67.40
CA GLN A 37 7.16 -19.23 68.10
C GLN A 37 7.52 -19.43 69.58
N GLY A 38 8.81 -19.30 69.92
CA GLY A 38 9.35 -19.42 71.28
C GLY A 38 9.08 -18.22 72.20
N PHE A 39 8.65 -17.07 71.65
CA PHE A 39 8.41 -15.85 72.44
C PHE A 39 7.26 -16.04 73.45
N ARG A 40 7.50 -15.63 74.69
CA ARG A 40 6.49 -15.64 75.78
C ARG A 40 5.80 -14.29 75.95
N VAL A 41 6.55 -13.20 75.79
CA VAL A 41 6.06 -11.81 75.81
C VAL A 41 6.17 -11.24 74.39
N ASN A 42 5.20 -10.44 73.95
CA ASN A 42 5.10 -9.90 72.57
C ASN A 42 5.03 -10.94 71.44
N LYS A 43 4.59 -12.17 71.77
CA LYS A 43 4.53 -13.31 70.83
C LYS A 43 3.81 -12.98 69.52
N GLN A 44 2.66 -12.32 69.59
CA GLN A 44 1.89 -11.97 68.38
C GLN A 44 2.68 -11.08 67.42
N ALA A 45 3.42 -10.09 67.93
CA ALA A 45 4.24 -9.21 67.11
C ALA A 45 5.41 -9.96 66.45
N ALA A 46 6.06 -10.86 67.19
CA ALA A 46 7.14 -11.70 66.66
C ALA A 46 6.64 -12.68 65.58
N VAL A 47 5.49 -13.32 65.80
CA VAL A 47 4.88 -14.23 64.82
C VAL A 47 4.47 -13.48 63.54
N LEU A 48 3.83 -12.32 63.65
CA LEU A 48 3.47 -11.50 62.48
C LEU A 48 4.70 -11.04 61.69
N LEU A 49 5.79 -10.67 62.38
CA LEU A 49 7.06 -10.34 61.75
C LEU A 49 7.62 -11.53 60.97
N SER A 50 7.63 -12.73 61.57
CA SER A 50 8.15 -13.94 60.91
C SER A 50 7.35 -14.36 59.68
N GLN A 51 6.01 -14.24 59.72
CA GLN A 51 5.15 -14.52 58.57
C GLN A 51 5.47 -13.57 57.41
N ARG A 52 5.58 -12.28 57.70
CA ARG A 52 5.91 -11.27 56.69
C ARG A 52 7.31 -11.47 56.08
N ILE A 53 8.26 -11.95 56.87
CA ILE A 53 9.61 -12.32 56.39
C ILE A 53 9.52 -13.51 55.44
N SER A 54 8.72 -14.53 55.77
CA SER A 54 8.49 -15.69 54.90
C SER A 54 7.93 -15.24 53.56
N ASP A 55 6.89 -14.39 53.56
CA ASP A 55 6.28 -13.88 52.33
C ASP A 55 7.30 -13.17 51.43
N PHE A 56 8.19 -12.36 52.01
CA PHE A 56 9.24 -11.66 51.24
C PHE A 56 10.31 -12.62 50.71
N VAL A 57 10.66 -13.64 51.48
CA VAL A 57 11.63 -14.65 51.06
C VAL A 57 11.08 -15.51 49.94
N ASP A 58 9.82 -15.94 50.02
CA ASP A 58 9.16 -16.74 48.98
C ASP A 58 9.11 -15.99 47.64
N VAL A 59 8.75 -14.70 47.67
CA VAL A 59 8.76 -13.84 46.47
C VAL A 59 10.18 -13.70 45.90
N THR A 60 11.19 -13.58 46.76
CA THR A 60 12.59 -13.43 46.33
C THR A 60 13.15 -14.72 45.73
N VAL A 61 12.84 -15.87 46.33
CA VAL A 61 13.27 -17.19 45.84
C VAL A 61 12.61 -17.51 44.50
N GLY A 62 11.30 -17.25 44.35
CA GLY A 62 10.62 -17.42 43.07
C GLY A 62 11.26 -16.60 41.95
N ALA A 63 11.66 -15.36 42.24
CA ALA A 63 12.36 -14.52 41.26
C ALA A 63 13.78 -15.02 40.92
N LEU A 64 14.49 -15.67 41.85
CA LEU A 64 15.81 -16.26 41.61
C LEU A 64 15.75 -17.51 40.74
N GLU A 65 14.71 -18.33 40.87
CA GLU A 65 14.51 -19.55 40.09
C GLU A 65 14.14 -19.26 38.62
N GLU A 66 13.55 -18.11 38.32
CA GLU A 66 13.18 -17.66 36.97
C GLU A 66 14.38 -17.17 36.12
N GLY A 67 15.62 -17.27 36.63
CA GLY A 67 16.85 -17.18 35.81
C GLY A 67 17.30 -15.78 35.38
N HIS A 68 16.79 -14.71 36.00
CA HIS A 68 17.21 -13.34 35.74
C HIS A 68 18.24 -12.90 36.79
N SER A 69 19.52 -12.85 36.44
CA SER A 69 20.55 -12.30 37.33
C SER A 69 21.35 -11.18 36.67
N SER A 70 21.05 -9.95 37.06
CA SER A 70 21.97 -8.82 36.90
C SER A 70 22.89 -8.77 38.12
N GLN A 71 24.08 -8.21 37.96
CA GLN A 71 24.99 -7.98 39.09
C GLN A 71 24.35 -7.08 40.17
N ASP A 72 23.59 -6.05 39.75
CA ASP A 72 22.90 -5.12 40.66
C ASP A 72 21.79 -5.82 41.49
N TRP A 73 21.12 -6.81 40.91
CA TRP A 73 20.12 -7.66 41.57
C TRP A 73 20.77 -8.63 42.55
N GLU A 74 21.85 -9.30 42.15
CA GLU A 74 22.59 -10.22 43.02
C GLU A 74 23.11 -9.51 44.28
N GLU A 75 23.67 -8.30 44.13
CA GLU A 75 24.10 -7.47 45.27
C GLU A 75 22.93 -7.12 46.20
N ALA A 76 21.76 -6.81 45.63
CA ALA A 76 20.57 -6.47 46.41
C ALA A 76 20.02 -7.66 47.20
N VAL A 77 20.07 -8.86 46.62
CA VAL A 77 19.67 -10.11 47.29
C VAL A 77 20.61 -10.41 48.47
N VAL A 78 21.92 -10.21 48.28
CA VAL A 78 22.91 -10.36 49.36
C VAL A 78 22.68 -9.36 50.49
N ASP A 79 22.39 -8.09 50.17
CA ASP A 79 22.05 -7.08 51.16
C ASP A 79 20.77 -7.44 51.93
N PHE A 80 19.75 -7.97 51.25
CA PHE A 80 18.53 -8.44 51.88
C PHE A 80 18.80 -9.63 52.82
N GLN A 81 19.55 -10.63 52.36
CA GLN A 81 19.97 -11.79 53.16
C GLN A 81 20.71 -11.35 54.43
N LYS A 82 21.61 -10.38 54.33
CA LYS A 82 22.33 -9.84 55.48
C LYS A 82 21.38 -9.22 56.51
N ASN A 83 20.40 -8.44 56.06
CA ASN A 83 19.39 -7.85 56.95
C ASN A 83 18.53 -8.92 57.65
N LEU A 84 18.25 -10.04 57.00
CA LEU A 84 17.57 -11.19 57.61
C LEU A 84 18.44 -11.89 58.66
N LEU A 85 19.73 -12.08 58.39
CA LEU A 85 20.67 -12.65 59.36
C LEU A 85 20.80 -11.77 60.62
N ASP A 86 20.89 -10.44 60.44
CA ASP A 86 20.93 -9.50 61.56
C ASP A 86 19.62 -9.57 62.39
N ALA A 87 18.48 -9.68 61.72
CA ALA A 87 17.18 -9.83 62.38
C ALA A 87 17.07 -11.15 63.17
N ARG A 88 17.57 -12.25 62.60
CA ARG A 88 17.65 -13.56 63.28
C ARG A 88 18.44 -13.44 64.58
N ASP A 89 19.63 -12.83 64.54
CA ASP A 89 20.51 -12.72 65.71
C ASP A 89 19.90 -11.84 66.81
N GLU A 90 19.17 -10.79 66.44
CA GLU A 90 18.42 -9.97 67.38
C GLU A 90 17.25 -10.74 68.02
N LEU A 91 16.51 -11.53 67.24
CA LEU A 91 15.41 -12.36 67.73
C LEU A 91 15.89 -13.49 68.64
N GLU A 92 17.01 -14.13 68.31
CA GLU A 92 17.63 -15.17 69.16
C GLU A 92 18.00 -14.60 70.53
N LYS A 93 18.67 -13.44 70.55
CA LYS A 93 19.05 -12.75 71.80
C LYS A 93 17.83 -12.41 72.66
N MET A 94 16.73 -11.96 72.04
CA MET A 94 15.49 -11.66 72.77
C MET A 94 14.81 -12.94 73.28
N ASN A 95 14.78 -14.00 72.48
CA ASN A 95 14.17 -15.28 72.84
C ASN A 95 14.93 -15.98 74.00
N GLY A 96 16.26 -15.84 74.05
CA GLY A 96 17.11 -16.43 75.09
C GLY A 96 17.04 -15.76 76.48
N GLN A 97 16.34 -14.62 76.60
CA GLN A 97 16.20 -13.92 77.89
C GLN A 97 15.25 -14.63 78.85
N SER A 98 15.51 -14.52 80.15
CA SER A 98 14.59 -15.07 81.17
C SER A 98 13.25 -14.33 81.15
N HIS A 99 12.18 -15.01 81.59
CA HIS A 99 10.82 -14.48 81.50
C HIS A 99 10.63 -13.14 82.23
N LEU A 100 11.31 -12.94 83.36
CA LEU A 100 11.29 -11.68 84.12
C LEU A 100 11.94 -10.54 83.34
N VAL A 101 13.02 -10.80 82.61
CA VAL A 101 13.73 -9.80 81.79
C VAL A 101 12.88 -9.39 80.58
N GLN A 102 12.21 -10.34 79.94
CA GLN A 102 11.27 -10.05 78.84
C GLN A 102 10.06 -9.23 79.28
N LEU A 103 9.55 -9.44 80.50
CA LEU A 103 8.46 -8.65 81.08
C LEU A 103 8.89 -7.23 81.46
N LEU A 104 10.07 -7.08 82.07
CA LEU A 104 10.62 -5.76 82.46
C LEU A 104 10.94 -4.89 81.24
N HIS A 105 11.32 -5.49 80.12
CA HIS A 105 11.64 -4.80 78.87
C HIS A 105 10.56 -4.91 77.80
N ARG A 106 9.30 -5.19 78.17
CA ARG A 106 8.19 -5.41 77.23
C ARG A 106 8.09 -4.33 76.15
N ASP A 107 8.02 -3.06 76.54
CA ASP A 107 7.84 -1.95 75.59
C ASP A 107 9.07 -1.74 74.71
N ARG A 108 10.27 -1.97 75.28
CA ARG A 108 11.54 -1.89 74.55
C ARG A 108 11.67 -3.01 73.51
N ASN A 109 11.28 -4.23 73.86
CA ASN A 109 11.30 -5.38 72.95
C ASN A 109 10.22 -5.24 71.87
N GLU A 110 9.05 -4.66 72.20
CA GLU A 110 8.03 -4.35 71.19
C GLU A 110 8.53 -3.32 70.18
N GLN A 111 9.20 -2.27 70.65
CA GLN A 111 9.82 -1.28 69.77
C GLN A 111 10.92 -1.90 68.90
N ALA A 112 11.79 -2.73 69.48
CA ALA A 112 12.83 -3.41 68.72
C ALA A 112 12.26 -4.33 67.63
N LEU A 113 11.15 -5.04 67.89
CA LEU A 113 10.44 -5.82 66.86
C LEU A 113 9.89 -4.94 65.74
N LYS A 114 9.37 -3.74 66.06
CA LYS A 114 8.92 -2.77 65.06
C LYS A 114 10.09 -2.22 64.23
N ASP A 115 11.24 -1.99 64.86
CA ASP A 115 12.45 -1.51 64.19
C ASP A 115 13.00 -2.56 63.22
N ILE A 116 13.02 -3.84 63.63
CA ILE A 116 13.37 -4.98 62.76
C ILE A 116 12.40 -5.06 61.58
N ALA A 117 11.09 -4.98 61.84
CA ALA A 117 10.06 -5.01 60.80
C ALA A 117 10.25 -3.90 59.76
N SER A 118 10.54 -2.67 60.22
CA SER A 118 10.80 -1.52 59.36
C SER A 118 12.06 -1.70 58.52
N ARG A 119 13.15 -2.18 59.13
CA ARG A 119 14.44 -2.44 58.45
C ARG A 119 14.29 -3.48 57.33
N ILE A 120 13.65 -4.61 57.61
CA ILE A 120 13.44 -5.68 56.62
C ILE A 120 12.52 -5.18 55.51
N HIS A 121 11.43 -4.49 55.85
CA HIS A 121 10.53 -3.95 54.85
C HIS A 121 11.23 -2.95 53.92
N GLY A 122 12.04 -2.04 54.47
CA GLY A 122 12.85 -1.11 53.69
C GLY A 122 13.85 -1.82 52.77
N SER A 123 14.55 -2.83 53.27
CA SER A 123 15.47 -3.66 52.49
C SER A 123 14.76 -4.38 51.33
N PHE A 124 13.58 -4.97 51.58
CA PHE A 124 12.77 -5.59 50.54
C PHE A 124 12.24 -4.59 49.49
N GLN A 125 11.90 -3.36 49.88
CA GLN A 125 11.50 -2.33 48.90
C GLN A 125 12.67 -1.93 47.97
N ILE A 126 13.88 -1.82 48.51
CA ILE A 126 15.08 -1.54 47.70
C ILE A 126 15.34 -2.68 46.72
N LEU A 127 15.24 -3.92 47.19
CA LEU A 127 15.35 -5.13 46.38
C LEU A 127 14.35 -5.10 45.22
N LYS A 128 13.05 -4.89 45.51
CA LYS A 128 11.98 -4.78 44.52
C LYS A 128 12.22 -3.67 43.49
N LEU A 129 12.70 -2.51 43.93
CA LEU A 129 12.96 -1.37 43.03
C LEU A 129 14.10 -1.69 42.04
N ARG A 130 15.18 -2.32 42.50
CA ARG A 130 16.30 -2.72 41.64
C ARG A 130 15.88 -3.76 40.60
N ALA A 131 15.10 -4.77 41.00
CA ALA A 131 14.54 -5.76 40.07
C ALA A 131 13.73 -5.10 38.94
N ASN A 132 12.85 -4.15 39.29
CA ASN A 132 12.04 -3.45 38.29
C ASN A 132 12.89 -2.62 37.31
N ILE A 133 13.93 -1.95 37.80
CA ILE A 133 14.84 -1.15 36.96
C ILE A 133 15.56 -2.06 35.96
N ASP A 134 16.03 -3.24 36.39
CA ASP A 134 16.75 -4.15 35.53
C ASP A 134 15.84 -4.85 34.50
N MET A 135 14.60 -5.15 34.88
CA MET A 135 13.58 -5.60 33.93
C MET A 135 13.34 -4.56 32.83
N LEU A 136 13.23 -3.27 33.19
CA LEU A 136 13.05 -2.19 32.23
C LEU A 136 14.28 -2.05 31.31
N LYS A 137 15.50 -2.11 31.84
CA LYS A 137 16.75 -2.10 31.03
C LYS A 137 16.80 -3.27 30.04
N SER A 138 16.35 -4.45 30.47
CA SER A 138 16.34 -5.65 29.63
C SER A 138 15.33 -5.52 28.49
N ILE A 139 14.14 -5.00 28.77
CA ILE A 139 13.11 -4.71 27.76
C ILE A 139 13.63 -3.69 26.74
N THR A 140 14.24 -2.58 27.19
CA THR A 140 14.81 -1.59 26.26
C THR A 140 15.91 -2.20 25.40
N THR A 141 16.79 -3.02 25.98
CA THR A 141 17.87 -3.67 25.22
C THR A 141 17.30 -4.61 24.15
N VAL A 142 16.29 -5.43 24.49
CA VAL A 142 15.63 -6.32 23.52
C VAL A 142 14.90 -5.51 22.44
N THR A 143 14.28 -4.39 22.81
CA THR A 143 13.59 -3.50 21.86
C THR A 143 14.59 -2.86 20.89
N ASP A 144 15.71 -2.33 21.40
CA ASP A 144 16.78 -1.74 20.58
C ASP A 144 17.41 -2.78 19.64
N MET A 145 17.63 -4.01 20.13
CA MET A 145 18.14 -5.12 19.32
C MET A 145 17.14 -5.53 18.23
N LEU A 146 15.83 -5.53 18.53
CA LEU A 146 14.80 -5.84 17.56
C LEU A 146 14.68 -4.73 16.51
N GLU A 147 14.68 -3.46 16.92
CA GLU A 147 14.68 -2.30 16.02
C GLU A 147 15.91 -2.27 15.11
N ALA A 148 17.09 -2.67 15.60
CA ALA A 148 18.30 -2.78 14.78
C ALA A 148 18.29 -3.98 13.81
N ALA A 149 17.64 -5.09 14.18
CA ALA A 149 17.61 -6.31 13.38
C ALA A 149 16.57 -6.29 12.24
N VAL A 150 15.45 -5.58 12.42
CA VAL A 150 14.38 -5.44 11.42
C VAL A 150 14.91 -4.93 10.07
N PRO A 151 15.66 -3.81 9.98
CA PRO A 151 16.16 -3.32 8.70
C PRO A 151 17.17 -4.27 8.02
N LEU A 152 17.96 -5.02 8.79
CA LEU A 152 18.87 -6.03 8.23
C LEU A 152 18.12 -7.23 7.62
N LEU A 153 17.03 -7.65 8.26
CA LEU A 153 16.17 -8.73 7.77
C LEU A 153 15.40 -8.30 6.51
N GLU A 154 14.95 -7.04 6.47
CA GLU A 154 14.31 -6.44 5.29
C GLU A 154 15.30 -6.25 4.13
N ALA A 155 16.53 -5.79 4.40
CA ALA A 155 17.57 -5.65 3.39
C ALA A 155 17.99 -7.01 2.79
N ALA A 156 18.09 -8.06 3.61
CA ALA A 156 18.38 -9.42 3.13
C ALA A 156 17.26 -9.96 2.23
N ARG A 157 15.98 -9.72 2.58
CA ARG A 157 14.83 -10.05 1.72
C ARG A 157 14.82 -9.23 0.43
N ALA A 158 15.16 -7.95 0.48
CA ALA A 158 15.27 -7.09 -0.70
C ALA A 158 16.40 -7.53 -1.65
N HIS A 159 17.46 -8.14 -1.12
CA HIS A 159 18.57 -8.66 -1.92
C HIS A 159 18.22 -9.96 -2.66
N GLU A 160 17.41 -10.84 -2.07
CA GLU A 160 16.83 -12.01 -2.77
C GLU A 160 15.72 -11.63 -3.76
N ALA A 161 15.06 -10.49 -3.55
CA ALA A 161 13.95 -9.98 -4.37
C ALA A 161 14.35 -8.84 -5.33
N ALA A 162 15.61 -8.76 -5.75
CA ALA A 162 16.05 -7.77 -6.75
C ALA A 162 15.18 -7.89 -8.02
N ALA A 163 14.57 -6.76 -8.44
CA ALA A 163 13.40 -6.67 -9.32
C ALA A 163 13.42 -7.66 -10.49
N THR A 164 12.74 -8.77 -10.26
CA THR A 164 12.36 -9.72 -11.28
C THR A 164 11.44 -9.01 -12.25
N ILE A 165 11.81 -8.97 -13.53
CA ILE A 165 10.92 -8.52 -14.60
C ILE A 165 9.62 -9.36 -14.51
N PRO A 166 8.42 -8.77 -14.63
CA PRO A 166 7.17 -9.53 -14.66
C PRO A 166 7.24 -10.64 -15.70
N PRO A 167 6.54 -11.78 -15.51
CA PRO A 167 6.55 -12.86 -16.50
C PRO A 167 6.06 -12.36 -17.87
N PRO A 168 6.55 -12.96 -18.97
CA PRO A 168 6.10 -12.58 -20.30
C PRO A 168 4.60 -12.81 -20.47
N LEU A 169 3.95 -11.92 -21.22
CA LEU A 169 2.52 -11.99 -21.47
C LEU A 169 2.20 -13.17 -22.39
N GLN A 170 1.25 -14.02 -21.98
CA GLN A 170 0.79 -15.13 -22.82
C GLN A 170 -0.17 -14.71 -23.93
N ARG A 171 -0.87 -13.59 -23.75
CA ARG A 171 -1.85 -13.04 -24.71
C ARG A 171 -1.55 -11.57 -24.93
N PHE A 172 -1.03 -11.21 -26.09
CA PHE A 172 -0.67 -9.84 -26.45
C PHE A 172 -0.90 -9.63 -27.95
N PHE A 173 -1.93 -8.87 -28.30
CA PHE A 173 -2.40 -8.68 -29.67
C PHE A 173 -2.52 -7.19 -30.03
N GLY A 174 -2.33 -6.85 -31.31
CA GLY A 174 -2.60 -5.51 -31.85
C GLY A 174 -1.72 -4.37 -31.35
N ARG A 175 -0.56 -4.67 -30.74
CA ARG A 175 0.36 -3.67 -30.15
C ARG A 175 1.79 -3.76 -30.68
N SER A 176 1.97 -4.46 -31.80
CA SER A 176 3.29 -4.72 -32.37
C SER A 176 3.96 -3.44 -32.86
N GLU A 177 3.20 -2.50 -33.43
CA GLU A 177 3.74 -1.22 -33.91
C GLU A 177 4.24 -0.36 -32.75
N GLU A 178 3.42 -0.15 -31.71
CA GLU A 178 3.81 0.64 -30.54
C GLU A 178 5.00 0.01 -29.83
N THR A 179 4.99 -1.32 -29.66
CA THR A 179 6.10 -2.06 -29.04
C THR A 179 7.38 -1.90 -29.85
N GLN A 180 7.35 -2.12 -31.17
CA GLN A 180 8.53 -2.02 -32.02
C GLN A 180 9.09 -0.59 -32.06
N ARG A 181 8.21 0.41 -32.06
CA ARG A 181 8.60 1.82 -32.00
C ARG A 181 9.35 2.14 -30.71
N ILE A 182 8.86 1.63 -29.58
CA ILE A 182 9.53 1.77 -28.28
C ILE A 182 10.87 1.04 -28.31
N VAL A 183 10.90 -0.24 -28.71
CA VAL A 183 12.13 -1.03 -28.79
C VAL A 183 13.19 -0.32 -29.62
N THR A 184 12.82 0.16 -30.82
CA THR A 184 13.72 0.91 -31.71
C THR A 184 14.28 2.17 -31.06
N MET A 185 13.46 2.90 -30.31
CA MET A 185 13.88 4.10 -29.57
C MET A 185 14.98 3.77 -28.54
N PHE A 186 14.79 2.69 -27.79
CA PHE A 186 15.71 2.25 -26.74
C PHE A 186 16.92 1.48 -27.26
N THR A 187 16.92 1.01 -28.51
CA THR A 187 18.08 0.32 -29.11
C THR A 187 18.94 1.24 -29.97
N SER A 188 18.36 2.29 -30.56
CA SER A 188 19.06 3.16 -31.53
C SER A 188 19.86 4.32 -30.92
N GLN A 189 19.58 4.71 -29.67
CA GLN A 189 20.21 5.87 -29.02
C GLN A 189 20.97 5.43 -27.77
N PRO A 190 22.12 6.02 -27.39
CA PRO A 190 22.87 5.61 -26.20
C PRO A 190 22.06 5.72 -24.90
N GLN A 191 21.13 6.68 -24.86
CA GLN A 191 20.21 6.92 -23.75
C GLN A 191 18.85 7.31 -24.32
N ALA A 192 17.77 6.78 -23.74
CA ALA A 192 16.41 7.13 -24.16
C ALA A 192 15.45 7.23 -22.97
N PHE A 193 14.46 8.12 -23.10
CA PHE A 193 13.39 8.33 -22.12
C PHE A 193 12.06 8.40 -22.84
N ALA A 194 11.14 7.53 -22.46
CA ALA A 194 9.84 7.46 -23.12
C ALA A 194 8.70 7.21 -22.12
N ALA A 195 7.48 7.50 -22.56
CA ALA A 195 6.28 7.30 -21.76
C ALA A 195 5.20 6.59 -22.57
N VAL A 196 4.60 5.54 -22.01
CA VAL A 196 3.38 4.92 -22.51
C VAL A 196 2.20 5.55 -21.80
N LEU A 197 1.49 6.42 -22.51
CA LEU A 197 0.38 7.20 -22.01
C LEU A 197 -0.97 6.64 -22.49
N GLY A 198 -2.07 7.01 -21.83
CA GLY A 198 -3.41 6.62 -22.26
C GLY A 198 -4.42 6.42 -21.13
N GLY A 199 -5.67 6.22 -21.53
CA GLY A 199 -6.81 6.01 -20.64
C GLY A 199 -6.76 4.71 -19.83
N PRO A 200 -7.74 4.52 -18.92
CA PRO A 200 -7.85 3.33 -18.10
C PRO A 200 -8.05 2.06 -18.95
N GLY A 201 -7.39 0.97 -18.58
CA GLY A 201 -7.61 -0.35 -19.22
C GLY A 201 -7.05 -0.53 -20.64
N LEU A 202 -6.31 0.44 -21.20
CA LEU A 202 -5.78 0.38 -22.58
C LEU A 202 -4.51 -0.48 -22.78
N GLY A 203 -3.98 -1.09 -21.71
CA GLY A 203 -2.85 -2.01 -21.78
C GLY A 203 -1.46 -1.36 -21.69
N LYS A 204 -1.33 -0.20 -21.03
CA LYS A 204 -0.05 0.51 -20.87
C LYS A 204 1.04 -0.37 -20.23
N THR A 205 0.73 -0.99 -19.09
CA THR A 205 1.62 -1.93 -18.39
C THR A 205 1.95 -3.13 -19.28
N SER A 206 0.97 -3.66 -20.03
CA SER A 206 1.20 -4.76 -20.97
C SER A 206 2.21 -4.41 -22.07
N VAL A 207 2.12 -3.21 -22.64
CA VAL A 207 3.12 -2.73 -23.62
C VAL A 207 4.50 -2.62 -22.97
N ALA A 208 4.60 -2.08 -21.76
CA ALA A 208 5.89 -1.95 -21.07
C ALA A 208 6.53 -3.32 -20.76
N VAL A 209 5.73 -4.30 -20.33
CA VAL A 209 6.18 -5.69 -20.13
C VAL A 209 6.61 -6.33 -21.46
N ALA A 210 5.86 -6.12 -22.55
CA ALA A 210 6.24 -6.64 -23.86
C ALA A 210 7.60 -6.06 -24.33
N VAL A 211 7.83 -4.77 -24.12
CA VAL A 211 9.12 -4.12 -24.42
C VAL A 211 10.26 -4.69 -23.56
N LEU A 212 10.04 -4.92 -22.27
CA LEU A 212 11.04 -5.52 -21.37
C LEU A 212 11.54 -6.90 -21.85
N HIS A 213 10.63 -7.68 -22.44
CA HIS A 213 10.90 -9.02 -22.97
C HIS A 213 11.34 -9.04 -24.44
N ALA A 214 11.38 -7.88 -25.11
CA ALA A 214 11.81 -7.81 -26.50
C ALA A 214 13.27 -8.30 -26.65
N PRO A 215 13.59 -9.19 -27.61
CA PRO A 215 14.93 -9.74 -27.76
C PRO A 215 16.02 -8.67 -27.91
N GLU A 216 15.72 -7.58 -28.62
CA GLU A 216 16.65 -6.49 -28.87
C GLU A 216 16.93 -5.67 -27.60
N ILE A 217 15.94 -5.55 -26.72
CA ILE A 217 16.10 -4.95 -25.39
C ILE A 217 16.95 -5.86 -24.51
N GLY A 218 16.70 -7.17 -24.52
CA GLY A 218 17.52 -8.14 -23.79
C GLY A 218 18.97 -8.19 -24.26
N ALA A 219 19.21 -8.05 -25.57
CA ALA A 219 20.56 -8.01 -26.15
C ALA A 219 21.32 -6.75 -25.72
N ARG A 220 20.64 -5.62 -25.59
CA ARG A 220 21.24 -4.35 -25.19
C ARG A 220 21.40 -4.21 -23.68
N PHE A 221 20.44 -4.71 -22.92
CA PHE A 221 20.37 -4.65 -21.47
C PHE A 221 20.31 -6.09 -20.92
N PRO A 222 21.48 -6.72 -20.66
CA PRO A 222 21.56 -8.11 -20.22
C PRO A 222 20.83 -8.38 -18.90
N ASP A 223 20.68 -9.66 -18.57
CA ASP A 223 20.02 -10.10 -17.33
C ASP A 223 20.61 -9.43 -16.09
N GLY A 224 19.72 -9.03 -15.17
CA GLY A 224 20.07 -8.25 -13.98
C GLY A 224 20.24 -6.75 -14.23
N ARG A 225 20.04 -6.23 -15.46
CA ARG A 225 20.07 -4.78 -15.77
C ARG A 225 18.76 -4.22 -16.33
N ARG A 226 17.71 -5.04 -16.38
CA ARG A 226 16.35 -4.66 -16.72
C ARG A 226 15.52 -4.73 -15.45
N PHE A 227 14.84 -3.64 -15.10
CA PHE A 227 14.11 -3.52 -13.84
C PHE A 227 12.69 -3.08 -14.10
N PHE A 228 11.75 -3.63 -13.34
CA PHE A 228 10.36 -3.19 -13.31
C PHE A 228 10.04 -2.69 -11.90
N VAL A 229 9.59 -1.44 -11.81
CA VAL A 229 9.26 -0.76 -10.56
C VAL A 229 7.78 -0.38 -10.61
N ALA A 230 6.97 -0.98 -9.74
CA ALA A 230 5.58 -0.60 -9.56
C ALA A 230 5.50 0.62 -8.62
N CYS A 231 5.12 1.79 -9.16
CA CYS A 231 5.12 3.05 -8.41
C CYS A 231 3.88 3.24 -7.54
N ASP A 232 2.85 2.38 -7.64
CA ASP A 232 1.68 2.38 -6.76
C ASP A 232 2.02 1.95 -5.32
N ALA A 233 3.09 1.17 -5.12
CA ALA A 233 3.64 0.89 -3.78
C ALA A 233 4.12 2.17 -3.05
N ALA A 234 4.43 3.25 -3.79
CA ALA A 234 4.82 4.55 -3.25
C ALA A 234 3.64 5.42 -2.79
N GLU A 235 2.40 4.91 -2.82
CA GLU A 235 1.25 5.55 -2.16
C GLU A 235 1.33 5.44 -0.62
N SER A 236 2.16 4.52 -0.11
CA SER A 236 2.48 4.40 1.32
C SER A 236 3.54 5.43 1.77
N LEU A 237 3.82 5.50 3.08
CA LEU A 237 4.78 6.42 3.74
C LEU A 237 6.22 6.44 3.15
N SER A 238 6.52 5.58 2.17
CA SER A 238 7.78 5.47 1.45
C SER A 238 7.89 6.46 0.28
N SER A 239 9.06 7.10 0.12
CA SER A 239 9.35 7.93 -1.05
C SER A 239 9.43 7.12 -2.36
N LEU A 240 9.27 7.78 -3.50
CA LEU A 240 9.50 7.15 -4.81
C LEU A 240 10.96 6.66 -4.96
N LEU A 241 11.92 7.40 -4.41
CA LEU A 241 13.34 7.01 -4.39
C LEU A 241 13.51 5.69 -3.65
N SER A 242 12.91 5.54 -2.46
CA SER A 242 13.01 4.30 -1.69
C SER A 242 12.36 3.13 -2.40
N THR A 243 11.22 3.35 -3.06
CA THR A 243 10.55 2.31 -3.87
C THR A 243 11.45 1.80 -5.01
N ILE A 244 12.13 2.72 -5.71
CA ILE A 244 13.10 2.36 -6.75
C ILE A 244 14.28 1.60 -6.16
N CYS A 245 14.91 2.10 -5.09
CA CYS A 245 16.07 1.43 -4.50
C CYS A 245 15.74 0.03 -3.97
N THR A 246 14.62 -0.13 -3.27
CA THR A 246 14.13 -1.44 -2.82
C THR A 246 13.89 -2.37 -4.00
N SER A 247 13.25 -1.89 -5.07
CA SER A 247 13.04 -2.69 -6.28
C SER A 247 14.38 -3.09 -6.92
N LEU A 248 15.38 -2.23 -6.90
CA LEU A 248 16.70 -2.53 -7.48
C LEU A 248 17.60 -3.36 -6.54
N GLY A 249 17.14 -3.71 -5.34
CA GLY A 249 17.93 -4.42 -4.32
C GLY A 249 19.08 -3.57 -3.76
N VAL A 250 18.96 -2.25 -3.83
CA VAL A 250 19.97 -1.29 -3.34
C VAL A 250 19.66 -0.96 -1.88
N PRO A 251 20.57 -1.25 -0.92
CA PRO A 251 20.36 -0.93 0.48
C PRO A 251 20.31 0.58 0.69
N LEU A 252 19.43 1.00 1.59
CA LEU A 252 19.24 2.40 1.96
C LEU A 252 19.50 2.58 3.44
N ASP A 253 20.12 3.72 3.77
CA ASP A 253 20.39 4.10 5.16
C ASP A 253 19.52 5.31 5.57
N GLY A 254 18.55 5.70 4.73
CA GLY A 254 17.61 6.80 4.99
C GLY A 254 18.27 8.18 4.96
N SER A 255 19.43 8.30 4.31
CA SER A 255 20.26 9.51 4.34
C SER A 255 20.35 10.18 2.96
N SER A 256 20.88 11.40 2.92
CA SER A 256 21.19 12.08 1.65
C SER A 256 22.20 11.32 0.77
N ALA A 257 22.88 10.30 1.30
CA ALA A 257 23.79 9.44 0.56
C ALA A 257 23.06 8.44 -0.36
N ASP A 258 21.76 8.17 -0.14
CA ASP A 258 20.98 7.18 -0.90
C ASP A 258 21.01 7.46 -2.41
N ARG A 259 20.90 8.74 -2.82
CA ARG A 259 21.05 9.14 -4.23
C ARG A 259 22.44 8.84 -4.78
N LYS A 260 23.51 8.97 -3.98
CA LYS A 260 24.88 8.65 -4.41
C LYS A 260 25.06 7.14 -4.58
N VAL A 261 24.50 6.34 -3.67
CA VAL A 261 24.52 4.87 -3.75
C VAL A 261 23.76 4.40 -4.99
N LEU A 262 22.53 4.89 -5.19
CA LEU A 262 21.74 4.57 -6.38
C LEU A 262 22.47 4.99 -7.67
N ARG A 263 23.05 6.19 -7.71
CA ARG A 263 23.87 6.63 -8.87
C ARG A 263 24.99 5.65 -9.16
N ARG A 264 25.78 5.27 -8.14
CA ARG A 264 26.90 4.34 -8.31
C ARG A 264 26.43 2.98 -8.86
N PHE A 265 25.31 2.46 -8.36
CA PHE A 265 24.73 1.20 -8.82
C PHE A 265 24.28 1.29 -10.29
N LEU A 266 23.56 2.36 -10.64
CA LEU A 266 23.06 2.59 -11.99
C LEU A 266 24.18 2.89 -13.00
N SER A 267 25.24 3.58 -12.59
CA SER A 267 26.41 3.90 -13.42
C SER A 267 27.32 2.71 -13.76
N SER A 268 27.17 1.56 -13.09
CA SER A 268 28.05 0.40 -13.29
C SER A 268 27.95 -0.23 -14.68
N ALA A 269 26.76 -0.19 -15.29
CA ALA A 269 26.47 -0.74 -16.61
C ALA A 269 25.16 -0.15 -17.15
N PRO A 270 24.93 -0.15 -18.48
CA PRO A 270 23.64 0.21 -19.06
C PRO A 270 22.48 -0.52 -18.38
N CYS A 271 21.41 0.18 -18.07
CA CYS A 271 20.20 -0.40 -17.50
C CYS A 271 18.94 0.21 -18.10
N PHE A 272 17.89 -0.61 -18.11
CA PHE A 272 16.57 -0.24 -18.60
C PHE A 272 15.57 -0.37 -17.46
N LEU A 273 14.98 0.76 -17.04
CA LEU A 273 13.99 0.81 -15.96
C LEU A 273 12.61 1.03 -16.55
N VAL A 274 11.65 0.20 -16.15
CA VAL A 274 10.23 0.49 -16.31
C VAL A 274 9.67 1.02 -15.00
N LEU A 275 9.13 2.24 -15.03
CA LEU A 275 8.41 2.85 -13.90
C LEU A 275 6.91 2.79 -14.20
N ASP A 276 6.23 1.78 -13.66
CA ASP A 276 4.84 1.50 -13.96
C ASP A 276 3.89 2.25 -13.00
N ASN A 277 2.83 2.84 -13.53
CA ASN A 277 1.86 3.66 -12.81
C ASN A 277 2.49 4.86 -12.11
N PHE A 278 3.33 5.59 -12.85
CA PHE A 278 4.05 6.74 -12.34
C PHE A 278 3.11 7.85 -11.81
N GLU A 279 1.84 7.86 -12.22
CA GLU A 279 0.83 8.80 -11.71
C GLU A 279 0.69 8.75 -10.18
N SER A 280 0.87 7.60 -9.56
CA SER A 280 0.73 7.43 -8.09
C SER A 280 1.73 8.31 -7.32
N ALA A 281 2.92 8.53 -7.87
CA ALA A 281 3.93 9.41 -7.29
C ALA A 281 3.88 10.86 -7.81
N TRP A 282 3.40 11.06 -9.04
CA TRP A 282 3.47 12.35 -9.74
C TRP A 282 2.19 13.21 -9.69
N GLU A 283 1.01 12.59 -9.53
CA GLU A 283 -0.26 13.32 -9.59
C GLU A 283 -0.48 14.28 -8.42
N ALA A 284 -0.07 13.88 -7.21
CA ALA A 284 -0.25 14.69 -6.02
C ALA A 284 0.64 15.93 -6.08
N GLU A 285 0.06 17.13 -5.98
CA GLU A 285 0.77 18.40 -6.14
C GLU A 285 2.00 18.52 -5.21
N VAL A 286 1.87 18.07 -3.96
CA VAL A 286 2.95 18.09 -2.96
C VAL A 286 4.13 17.22 -3.38
N ARG A 287 3.91 16.13 -4.12
CA ARG A 287 4.94 15.15 -4.52
C ARG A 287 5.38 15.30 -5.98
N ARG A 288 4.64 16.06 -6.79
CA ARG A 288 4.89 16.21 -8.23
C ARG A 288 6.32 16.67 -8.50
N LYS A 289 6.77 17.71 -7.80
CA LYS A 289 8.13 18.25 -7.94
C LYS A 289 9.19 17.21 -7.62
N ASP A 290 9.02 16.47 -6.51
CA ASP A 290 9.98 15.43 -6.10
C ASP A 290 10.06 14.29 -7.12
N ALA A 291 8.92 13.90 -7.71
CA ALA A 291 8.87 12.90 -8.76
C ALA A 291 9.58 13.36 -10.04
N GLU A 292 9.39 14.62 -10.44
CA GLU A 292 10.07 15.21 -11.60
C GLU A 292 11.57 15.40 -11.36
N ASP A 293 11.97 15.85 -10.17
CA ASP A 293 13.37 15.97 -9.75
C ASP A 293 14.05 14.59 -9.71
N LEU A 294 13.31 13.52 -9.41
CA LEU A 294 13.82 12.15 -9.48
C LEU A 294 13.99 11.68 -10.92
N LEU A 295 13.05 11.96 -11.83
CA LEU A 295 13.21 11.67 -13.26
C LEU A 295 14.43 12.41 -13.83
N ALA A 296 14.60 13.69 -13.49
CA ALA A 296 15.77 14.47 -13.89
C ALA A 296 17.07 13.89 -13.33
N PHE A 297 17.06 13.44 -12.06
CA PHE A 297 18.19 12.75 -11.46
C PHE A 297 18.54 11.44 -12.19
N LEU A 298 17.56 10.58 -12.49
CA LEU A 298 17.78 9.35 -13.25
C LEU A 298 18.30 9.65 -14.66
N ALA A 299 17.75 10.67 -15.32
CA ALA A 299 18.17 11.10 -16.65
C ALA A 299 19.62 11.62 -16.67
N SER A 300 20.12 12.18 -15.56
CA SER A 300 21.51 12.63 -15.44
C SER A 300 22.55 11.50 -15.33
N ILE A 301 22.12 10.23 -15.40
CA ILE A 301 22.98 9.06 -15.34
C ILE A 301 23.04 8.44 -16.73
N GLU A 302 24.18 8.58 -17.43
CA GLU A 302 24.33 8.23 -18.85
C GLU A 302 23.97 6.78 -19.20
N THR A 303 24.13 5.85 -18.26
CA THR A 303 23.83 4.42 -18.43
C THR A 303 22.35 4.10 -18.25
N VAL A 304 21.53 5.04 -17.77
CA VAL A 304 20.12 4.82 -17.45
C VAL A 304 19.25 5.21 -18.61
N SER A 305 18.46 4.25 -19.12
CA SER A 305 17.30 4.52 -19.96
C SER A 305 16.04 4.09 -19.23
N TYR A 306 14.93 4.82 -19.38
CA TYR A 306 13.70 4.43 -18.71
C TYR A 306 12.44 4.65 -19.55
N LEU A 307 11.47 3.79 -19.30
CA LEU A 307 10.12 3.84 -19.83
C LEU A 307 9.16 4.05 -18.65
N ILE A 308 8.36 5.10 -18.68
CA ILE A 308 7.28 5.27 -17.70
C ILE A 308 5.96 4.79 -18.29
N THR A 309 5.05 4.27 -17.47
CA THR A 309 3.64 4.16 -17.83
C THR A 309 2.84 5.11 -16.95
N MET A 310 1.88 5.81 -17.56
CA MET A 310 1.07 6.76 -16.80
C MET A 310 -0.33 6.92 -17.39
N ARG A 311 -1.32 7.12 -16.52
CA ARG A 311 -2.66 7.55 -16.95
C ARG A 311 -2.67 8.99 -17.44
N GLY A 312 -3.54 9.25 -18.42
CA GLY A 312 -3.65 10.55 -19.04
C GLY A 312 -2.70 10.73 -20.21
N THR A 313 -2.57 11.98 -20.68
CA THR A 313 -1.78 12.36 -21.86
C THR A 313 -0.73 13.43 -21.56
N GLU A 314 -0.64 13.89 -20.32
CA GLU A 314 0.38 14.86 -19.89
C GLU A 314 1.69 14.14 -19.58
N LEU A 315 2.81 14.73 -20.01
CA LEU A 315 4.14 14.23 -19.69
C LEU A 315 4.68 14.98 -18.47
N PRO A 316 5.31 14.28 -17.50
CA PRO A 316 6.06 14.92 -16.43
C PRO A 316 7.16 15.84 -16.98
N GLN A 317 7.45 16.93 -16.26
CA GLN A 317 8.67 17.68 -16.51
C GLN A 317 9.90 16.90 -16.04
N GLY A 318 11.09 17.31 -16.47
CA GLY A 318 12.35 16.69 -16.06
C GLY A 318 13.25 16.32 -17.25
N PRO A 319 13.10 15.14 -17.86
CA PRO A 319 14.00 14.69 -18.92
C PRO A 319 13.72 15.38 -20.27
N SER A 320 14.74 15.38 -21.11
CA SER A 320 14.54 15.57 -22.55
C SER A 320 13.92 14.31 -23.16
N TRP A 321 12.59 14.18 -23.06
CA TRP A 321 11.84 13.05 -23.62
C TRP A 321 12.22 12.78 -25.08
N THR A 322 12.56 11.52 -25.37
CA THR A 322 13.06 11.11 -26.67
C THR A 322 12.00 11.32 -27.77
N ARG A 323 12.45 11.82 -28.92
CA ARG A 323 11.57 12.12 -30.08
C ARG A 323 11.77 11.08 -31.21
N PRO A 324 10.73 10.80 -32.00
CA PRO A 324 9.35 11.28 -31.86
C PRO A 324 8.65 10.63 -30.66
N ARG A 325 7.81 11.41 -29.95
CA ARG A 325 7.05 10.92 -28.79
C ARG A 325 6.10 9.78 -29.20
N ILE A 326 5.80 8.91 -28.25
CA ILE A 326 4.81 7.84 -28.42
C ILE A 326 3.43 8.48 -28.25
N PRO A 327 2.50 8.35 -29.22
CA PRO A 327 1.12 8.78 -29.03
C PRO A 327 0.48 8.04 -27.85
N PRO A 328 -0.46 8.65 -27.11
CA PRO A 328 -1.26 7.92 -26.14
C PRO A 328 -1.93 6.70 -26.80
N LEU A 329 -1.96 5.57 -26.09
CA LEU A 329 -2.57 4.35 -26.60
C LEU A 329 -4.04 4.59 -26.93
N SER A 330 -4.45 4.16 -28.12
CA SER A 330 -5.86 4.09 -28.54
C SER A 330 -6.47 2.74 -28.13
N PRO A 331 -7.80 2.55 -28.23
CA PRO A 331 -8.40 1.22 -28.24
C PRO A 331 -7.76 0.29 -29.29
N LEU A 332 -7.94 -1.02 -29.12
CA LEU A 332 -7.47 -1.99 -30.11
C LEU A 332 -8.23 -1.84 -31.43
N ALA A 333 -7.57 -2.18 -32.53
CA ALA A 333 -8.23 -2.42 -33.80
C ALA A 333 -9.18 -3.63 -33.69
N ASP A 334 -10.20 -3.67 -34.54
CA ASP A 334 -11.26 -4.69 -34.46
C ASP A 334 -10.72 -6.12 -34.58
N ASP A 335 -9.73 -6.34 -35.44
CA ASP A 335 -9.08 -7.65 -35.64
C ASP A 335 -8.35 -8.12 -34.36
N ALA A 336 -7.60 -7.22 -33.71
CA ALA A 336 -6.91 -7.52 -32.47
C ALA A 336 -7.87 -7.70 -31.28
N ALA A 337 -8.99 -6.96 -31.26
CA ALA A 337 -10.05 -7.10 -30.26
C ALA A 337 -10.74 -8.47 -30.38
N ASN A 338 -11.07 -8.90 -31.60
CA ASN A 338 -11.59 -10.23 -31.90
C ASN A 338 -10.61 -11.32 -31.44
N GLN A 339 -9.35 -11.24 -31.84
CA GLN A 339 -8.31 -12.20 -31.44
C GLN A 339 -8.19 -12.32 -29.92
N LEU A 340 -8.18 -11.19 -29.21
CA LEU A 340 -8.13 -11.19 -27.75
C LEU A 340 -9.35 -11.87 -27.14
N PHE A 341 -10.56 -11.56 -27.60
CA PHE A 341 -11.80 -12.14 -27.10
C PHE A 341 -11.86 -13.66 -27.34
N VAL A 342 -11.56 -14.09 -28.57
CA VAL A 342 -11.56 -15.51 -28.98
C VAL A 342 -10.50 -16.29 -28.20
N SER A 343 -9.28 -15.74 -28.03
CA SER A 343 -8.18 -16.40 -27.30
C SER A 343 -8.47 -16.71 -25.82
N ILE A 344 -9.54 -16.12 -25.27
CA ILE A 344 -9.99 -16.32 -23.88
C ILE A 344 -11.28 -17.14 -23.86
N SER A 345 -12.27 -16.76 -24.66
CA SER A 345 -13.63 -17.33 -24.61
C SER A 345 -13.81 -18.63 -25.40
N ASP A 346 -12.91 -18.93 -26.35
CA ASP A 346 -13.06 -20.02 -27.33
C ASP A 346 -14.33 -19.91 -28.20
N THR A 347 -14.81 -18.67 -28.40
CA THR A 347 -15.96 -18.36 -29.26
C THR A 347 -15.56 -18.38 -30.73
N ARG A 348 -16.54 -18.60 -31.64
CA ARG A 348 -16.34 -18.48 -33.08
C ARG A 348 -16.04 -17.03 -33.47
N ASP A 349 -15.09 -16.83 -34.37
CA ASP A 349 -14.59 -15.51 -34.80
C ASP A 349 -15.63 -14.70 -35.61
N ASP A 350 -16.67 -15.36 -36.15
CA ASP A 350 -17.73 -14.77 -36.96
C ASP A 350 -19.05 -14.54 -36.22
N ASP A 351 -19.06 -14.69 -34.88
CA ASP A 351 -20.27 -14.54 -34.08
C ASP A 351 -20.76 -13.08 -34.04
N ALA A 352 -22.00 -12.84 -34.49
CA ALA A 352 -22.60 -11.51 -34.55
C ALA A 352 -22.79 -10.88 -33.16
N ASP A 353 -23.05 -11.69 -32.13
CA ASP A 353 -23.21 -11.22 -30.75
C ASP A 353 -21.85 -10.79 -30.16
N MET A 354 -20.76 -11.46 -30.55
CA MET A 354 -19.39 -11.05 -30.17
C MET A 354 -19.09 -9.65 -30.72
N VAL A 355 -19.35 -9.44 -32.02
CA VAL A 355 -19.12 -8.13 -32.67
C VAL A 355 -19.95 -7.03 -32.00
N ALA A 356 -21.19 -7.33 -31.61
CA ALA A 356 -22.03 -6.40 -30.87
C ALA A 356 -21.46 -6.08 -29.47
N LEU A 357 -20.98 -7.08 -28.74
CA LEU A 357 -20.32 -6.89 -27.44
C LEU A 357 -19.06 -6.03 -27.57
N LEU A 358 -18.18 -6.32 -28.52
CA LEU A 358 -16.93 -5.57 -28.68
C LEU A 358 -17.15 -4.08 -28.94
N LYS A 359 -18.19 -3.74 -29.73
CA LYS A 359 -18.62 -2.34 -29.92
C LYS A 359 -19.04 -1.67 -28.60
N LEU A 360 -19.76 -2.39 -27.74
CA LEU A 360 -20.17 -1.88 -26.41
C LEU A 360 -18.97 -1.74 -25.46
N LEU A 361 -17.97 -2.60 -25.59
CA LEU A 361 -16.73 -2.54 -24.82
C LEU A 361 -15.74 -1.49 -25.34
N GLY A 362 -16.01 -0.90 -26.51
CA GLY A 362 -15.18 0.14 -27.12
C GLY A 362 -13.76 -0.32 -27.42
N ASN A 363 -13.56 -1.61 -27.70
CA ASN A 363 -12.26 -2.27 -27.92
C ASN A 363 -11.19 -1.99 -26.83
N ILE A 364 -11.61 -1.80 -25.57
CA ILE A 364 -10.70 -1.63 -24.44
C ILE A 364 -10.19 -3.01 -24.00
N PRO A 365 -8.86 -3.30 -24.03
CA PRO A 365 -8.30 -4.60 -23.69
C PRO A 365 -8.79 -5.18 -22.36
N LEU A 366 -8.82 -4.36 -21.30
CA LEU A 366 -9.30 -4.81 -19.98
C LEU A 366 -10.79 -5.20 -20.02
N ALA A 367 -11.63 -4.39 -20.68
CA ALA A 367 -13.06 -4.66 -20.80
C ALA A 367 -13.32 -5.94 -21.61
N ILE A 368 -12.60 -6.12 -22.72
CA ILE A 368 -12.62 -7.33 -23.56
C ILE A 368 -12.24 -8.55 -22.72
N THR A 369 -11.12 -8.47 -21.99
CA THR A 369 -10.62 -9.58 -21.17
C THR A 369 -11.65 -10.01 -20.13
N LEU A 370 -12.24 -9.07 -19.40
CA LEU A 370 -13.24 -9.35 -18.38
C LEU A 370 -14.51 -9.98 -18.96
N MET A 371 -15.02 -9.43 -20.07
CA MET A 371 -16.19 -9.99 -20.76
C MET A 371 -15.90 -11.38 -21.33
N ALA A 372 -14.72 -11.59 -21.93
CA ALA A 372 -14.36 -12.87 -22.52
C ALA A 372 -14.23 -13.98 -21.47
N TYR A 373 -13.81 -13.67 -20.24
CA TYR A 373 -13.86 -14.62 -19.13
C TYR A 373 -15.28 -14.99 -18.71
N LEU A 374 -16.24 -14.06 -18.77
CA LEU A 374 -17.65 -14.38 -18.53
C LEU A 374 -18.23 -15.25 -19.65
N ALA A 375 -17.83 -15.00 -20.90
CA ALA A 375 -18.24 -15.77 -22.07
C ALA A 375 -17.79 -17.24 -22.04
N GLN A 376 -16.82 -17.61 -21.18
CA GLN A 376 -16.47 -19.01 -20.95
C GLN A 376 -17.60 -19.81 -20.27
N PHE A 377 -18.48 -19.14 -19.53
CA PHE A 377 -19.51 -19.78 -18.71
C PHE A 377 -20.93 -19.40 -19.12
N GLU A 378 -21.09 -18.36 -19.95
CA GLU A 378 -22.38 -17.81 -20.33
C GLU A 378 -22.47 -17.57 -21.84
N PRO A 379 -23.61 -17.89 -22.48
CA PRO A 379 -23.84 -17.58 -23.88
C PRO A 379 -23.77 -16.06 -24.17
N LEU A 380 -23.23 -15.67 -25.33
CA LEU A 380 -23.08 -14.26 -25.71
C LEU A 380 -24.39 -13.49 -25.73
N ALA A 381 -25.48 -14.10 -26.22
CA ALA A 381 -26.82 -13.50 -26.19
C ALA A 381 -27.29 -13.16 -24.75
N ALA A 382 -26.94 -14.00 -23.76
CA ALA A 382 -27.27 -13.74 -22.36
C ALA A 382 -26.41 -12.61 -21.79
N LEU A 383 -25.12 -12.56 -22.14
CA LEU A 383 -24.23 -11.46 -21.75
C LEU A 383 -24.67 -10.12 -22.35
N LEU A 384 -25.11 -10.10 -23.61
CA LEU A 384 -25.71 -8.93 -24.25
C LEU A 384 -26.98 -8.47 -23.52
N ALA A 385 -27.85 -9.40 -23.14
CA ALA A 385 -29.05 -9.08 -22.37
C ALA A 385 -28.70 -8.47 -21.00
N ARG A 386 -27.75 -9.09 -20.27
CA ARG A 386 -27.28 -8.60 -18.97
C ARG A 386 -26.56 -7.26 -19.06
N TRP A 387 -25.83 -7.00 -20.14
CA TRP A 387 -25.17 -5.72 -20.36
C TRP A 387 -26.17 -4.55 -20.38
N ARG A 388 -27.39 -4.76 -20.87
CA ARG A 388 -28.43 -3.71 -20.90
C ARG A 388 -28.75 -3.17 -19.51
N ASP A 389 -28.78 -4.06 -18.51
CA ASP A 389 -29.15 -3.70 -17.14
C ASP A 389 -27.93 -3.38 -16.27
N LEU A 390 -26.86 -4.16 -16.39
CA LEU A 390 -25.70 -4.09 -15.49
C LEU A 390 -24.57 -3.20 -16.00
N LYS A 391 -24.46 -2.99 -17.32
CA LYS A 391 -23.42 -2.15 -17.94
C LYS A 391 -22.02 -2.50 -17.44
N THR A 392 -21.20 -1.49 -17.09
CA THR A 392 -19.82 -1.71 -16.63
C THR A 392 -19.71 -2.45 -15.30
N SER A 393 -20.77 -2.54 -14.50
CA SER A 393 -20.81 -3.41 -13.30
C SER A 393 -20.72 -4.90 -13.64
N LEU A 394 -20.98 -5.28 -14.90
CA LEU A 394 -20.73 -6.62 -15.39
C LEU A 394 -19.24 -6.93 -15.55
N LEU A 395 -18.39 -5.89 -15.71
CA LEU A 395 -16.96 -6.04 -15.98
C LEU A 395 -16.17 -6.18 -14.68
N GLU A 396 -16.45 -7.25 -13.94
CA GLU A 396 -15.79 -7.56 -12.68
C GLU A 396 -15.46 -9.05 -12.56
N ARG A 397 -14.29 -9.36 -11.99
CA ARG A 397 -13.84 -10.73 -11.66
C ARG A 397 -13.32 -10.76 -10.24
N SER A 398 -13.35 -11.92 -9.58
CA SER A 398 -12.74 -12.13 -8.25
C SER A 398 -13.21 -11.12 -7.19
N HIS A 399 -14.51 -10.81 -7.18
CA HIS A 399 -15.15 -9.80 -6.33
C HIS A 399 -14.67 -8.35 -6.55
N GLY A 400 -14.02 -8.05 -7.68
CA GLY A 400 -13.70 -6.68 -8.08
C GLY A 400 -12.85 -5.95 -7.04
N ARG A 401 -11.85 -6.61 -6.44
CA ARG A 401 -11.04 -6.02 -5.35
C ARG A 401 -9.94 -5.09 -5.84
N ASP A 402 -9.59 -5.18 -7.12
CA ASP A 402 -8.48 -4.43 -7.72
C ASP A 402 -8.80 -3.96 -9.15
N ARG A 403 -8.11 -2.91 -9.60
CA ARG A 403 -8.25 -2.26 -10.91
C ARG A 403 -7.99 -3.18 -12.11
N LEU A 404 -7.21 -4.25 -11.94
CA LEU A 404 -7.00 -5.29 -12.95
C LEU A 404 -8.20 -6.26 -13.06
N THR A 405 -9.06 -6.26 -12.04
CA THR A 405 -10.22 -7.16 -11.92
C THR A 405 -11.56 -6.44 -12.03
N SER A 406 -11.58 -5.10 -12.05
CA SER A 406 -12.77 -4.29 -12.24
C SER A 406 -12.45 -3.06 -13.09
N LEU A 407 -13.19 -2.90 -14.21
CA LEU A 407 -13.06 -1.71 -15.04
C LEU A 407 -13.57 -0.46 -14.29
N ASN A 408 -14.60 -0.61 -13.46
CA ASN A 408 -15.16 0.47 -12.65
C ASN A 408 -14.10 1.09 -11.74
N ILE A 409 -13.32 0.26 -11.04
CA ILE A 409 -12.19 0.74 -10.19
C ILE A 409 -11.18 1.50 -11.04
N SER A 410 -10.84 0.99 -12.22
CA SER A 410 -9.92 1.68 -13.13
C SER A 410 -10.43 3.06 -13.56
N ILE A 411 -11.72 3.21 -13.87
CA ILE A 411 -12.33 4.50 -14.24
C ILE A 411 -12.39 5.43 -13.02
N GLU A 412 -12.82 4.93 -11.86
CA GLU A 412 -12.97 5.70 -10.63
C GLU A 412 -11.63 6.28 -10.16
N LEU A 413 -10.54 5.52 -10.25
CA LEU A 413 -9.18 6.02 -9.96
C LEU A 413 -8.80 7.22 -10.85
N SER A 414 -9.24 7.25 -12.12
CA SER A 414 -9.01 8.40 -13.01
C SER A 414 -9.92 9.60 -12.64
N LEU A 415 -11.18 9.36 -12.27
CA LEU A 415 -12.12 10.39 -11.82
C LEU A 415 -11.75 11.02 -10.48
N SER A 416 -11.14 10.23 -9.60
CA SER A 416 -10.67 10.67 -8.29
C SER A 416 -9.24 11.22 -8.30
N SER A 417 -8.64 11.39 -9.48
CA SER A 417 -7.31 12.02 -9.61
C SER A 417 -7.31 13.46 -9.09
N PRO A 418 -6.21 13.96 -8.51
CA PRO A 418 -6.10 15.35 -8.05
C PRO A 418 -6.44 16.38 -9.14
N ARG A 419 -6.08 16.12 -10.40
CA ARG A 419 -6.40 16.98 -11.54
C ARG A 419 -7.90 17.08 -11.81
N MET A 420 -8.65 15.98 -11.68
CA MET A 420 -10.11 15.98 -11.78
C MET A 420 -10.76 16.67 -10.59
N GLN A 421 -10.26 16.41 -9.37
CA GLN A 421 -10.81 17.02 -8.14
C GLN A 421 -10.62 18.54 -8.11
N ALA A 422 -9.51 19.03 -8.66
CA ALA A 422 -9.23 20.47 -8.79
C ALA A 422 -10.18 21.20 -9.75
N VAL A 423 -10.89 20.48 -10.63
CA VAL A 423 -11.81 21.05 -11.61
C VAL A 423 -13.15 20.28 -11.59
N PRO A 424 -14.04 20.54 -10.61
CA PRO A 424 -15.30 19.81 -10.48
C PRO A 424 -16.21 19.90 -11.72
N SER A 425 -16.15 21.00 -12.48
CA SER A 425 -16.88 21.18 -13.74
C SER A 425 -16.47 20.17 -14.81
N ALA A 426 -15.26 19.59 -14.75
CA ALA A 426 -14.82 18.54 -15.66
C ALA A 426 -15.65 17.26 -15.51
N ALA A 427 -15.98 16.84 -14.29
CA ALA A 427 -16.82 15.66 -14.06
C ALA A 427 -18.24 15.87 -14.62
N THR A 428 -18.79 17.08 -14.46
CA THR A 428 -20.08 17.46 -15.03
C THR A 428 -20.04 17.46 -16.56
N LEU A 429 -19.01 18.07 -17.15
CA LEU A 429 -18.80 18.08 -18.60
C LEU A 429 -18.65 16.65 -19.16
N LEU A 430 -17.97 15.77 -18.45
CA LEU A 430 -17.85 14.36 -18.84
C LEU A 430 -19.20 13.65 -18.82
N GLY A 431 -20.05 13.92 -17.82
CA GLY A 431 -21.43 13.41 -17.78
C GLY A 431 -22.26 13.89 -18.97
N MET A 432 -22.13 15.16 -19.34
CA MET A 432 -22.77 15.76 -20.52
C MET A 432 -22.27 15.10 -21.83
N LEU A 433 -20.96 14.98 -22.02
CA LEU A 433 -20.37 14.29 -23.17
C LEU A 433 -20.78 12.82 -23.25
N SER A 434 -21.04 12.18 -22.11
CA SER A 434 -21.44 10.77 -22.06
C SER A 434 -22.83 10.52 -22.67
N LEU A 435 -23.68 11.55 -22.75
CA LEU A 435 -24.96 11.52 -23.46
C LEU A 435 -24.81 11.56 -24.99
N LEU A 436 -23.60 11.77 -25.52
CA LEU A 436 -23.33 11.94 -26.94
C LEU A 436 -22.48 10.75 -27.47
N PRO A 437 -23.11 9.67 -27.98
CA PRO A 437 -22.39 8.47 -28.41
C PRO A 437 -21.35 8.72 -29.50
N GLN A 438 -21.60 9.70 -30.37
CA GLN A 438 -20.71 10.08 -31.47
C GLN A 438 -19.75 11.23 -31.10
N GLY A 439 -19.69 11.60 -29.82
CA GLY A 439 -18.98 12.78 -29.35
C GLY A 439 -19.54 14.09 -29.94
N ALA A 440 -18.78 15.17 -29.79
CA ALA A 440 -19.11 16.50 -30.31
C ALA A 440 -17.86 17.20 -30.85
N GLU A 441 -18.04 18.14 -31.79
CA GLU A 441 -16.96 19.00 -32.26
C GLU A 441 -16.46 19.91 -31.12
N ASN A 442 -15.15 20.14 -31.06
CA ASN A 442 -14.53 20.91 -29.98
C ASN A 442 -15.14 22.32 -29.80
N SER A 443 -15.50 23.00 -30.91
CA SER A 443 -16.21 24.28 -30.88
C SER A 443 -17.59 24.15 -30.22
N SER A 444 -18.39 23.18 -30.67
CA SER A 444 -19.71 22.94 -30.09
C SER A 444 -19.63 22.59 -28.61
N VAL A 445 -18.66 21.78 -28.18
CA VAL A 445 -18.45 21.47 -26.75
C VAL A 445 -18.41 22.76 -25.94
N LEU A 446 -17.52 23.68 -26.30
CA LEU A 446 -17.35 24.95 -25.59
C LEU A 446 -18.59 25.84 -25.64
N GLU A 447 -19.40 25.76 -26.70
CA GLU A 447 -20.64 26.55 -26.82
C GLU A 447 -21.72 26.11 -25.83
N TRP A 448 -22.04 24.81 -25.75
CA TRP A 448 -23.09 24.32 -24.86
C TRP A 448 -22.62 24.10 -23.43
N SER A 449 -21.32 24.01 -23.16
CA SER A 449 -20.82 24.00 -21.77
C SER A 449 -20.38 25.37 -21.26
N SER A 450 -20.70 26.45 -21.98
CA SER A 450 -20.39 27.84 -21.58
C SER A 450 -20.95 28.26 -20.22
N GLU A 451 -22.03 27.62 -19.75
CA GLU A 451 -22.60 27.86 -18.42
C GLU A 451 -21.82 27.15 -17.29
N LEU A 452 -20.90 26.23 -17.63
CA LEU A 452 -20.01 25.61 -16.66
C LEU A 452 -18.86 26.56 -16.31
N ASP A 453 -18.48 26.55 -15.04
CA ASP A 453 -17.28 27.25 -14.58
C ASP A 453 -16.03 26.74 -15.29
N ASP A 454 -15.33 27.66 -15.95
CA ASP A 454 -14.14 27.44 -16.77
C ASP A 454 -14.22 26.19 -17.68
N SER A 455 -15.20 26.18 -18.58
CA SER A 455 -15.42 25.07 -19.51
C SER A 455 -14.20 24.67 -20.34
N ALA A 456 -13.34 25.64 -20.69
CA ALA A 456 -12.14 25.37 -21.48
C ALA A 456 -11.13 24.56 -20.65
N ARG A 457 -10.93 24.93 -19.38
CA ARG A 457 -10.13 24.16 -18.44
C ARG A 457 -10.73 22.80 -18.15
N ALA A 458 -12.06 22.71 -17.96
CA ALA A 458 -12.75 21.45 -17.78
C ALA A 458 -12.49 20.47 -18.93
N LEU A 459 -12.62 20.94 -20.18
CA LEU A 459 -12.32 20.14 -21.36
C LEU A 459 -10.84 19.74 -21.42
N ALA A 460 -9.92 20.68 -21.14
CA ALA A 460 -8.50 20.39 -21.10
C ALA A 460 -8.18 19.30 -20.06
N THR A 461 -8.76 19.35 -18.87
CA THR A 461 -8.61 18.33 -17.82
C THR A 461 -9.10 16.96 -18.28
N LEU A 462 -10.23 16.89 -19.00
CA LEU A 462 -10.75 15.61 -19.53
C LEU A 462 -9.82 14.99 -20.58
N LEU A 463 -9.21 15.82 -21.43
CA LEU A 463 -8.23 15.38 -22.41
C LEU A 463 -6.93 14.94 -21.73
N GLN A 464 -6.43 15.73 -20.77
CA GLN A 464 -5.21 15.44 -20.01
C GLN A 464 -5.30 14.15 -19.19
N THR A 465 -6.48 13.81 -18.68
CA THR A 465 -6.74 12.58 -17.91
C THR A 465 -7.09 11.39 -18.79
N ALA A 466 -7.19 11.59 -20.12
CA ALA A 466 -7.60 10.60 -21.11
C ALA A 466 -8.98 9.96 -20.82
N LEU A 467 -9.84 10.66 -20.08
CA LEU A 467 -11.26 10.29 -19.92
C LEU A 467 -12.08 10.69 -21.16
N ALA A 468 -11.62 11.72 -21.87
CA ALA A 468 -12.03 12.03 -23.23
C ALA A 468 -10.81 12.05 -24.15
N SER A 469 -11.03 11.88 -25.44
CA SER A 469 -9.98 11.92 -26.47
C SER A 469 -10.43 12.73 -27.67
N ARG A 470 -9.46 13.30 -28.40
CA ARG A 470 -9.71 13.91 -29.71
C ARG A 470 -9.53 12.85 -30.77
N VAL A 471 -10.55 12.65 -31.59
CA VAL A 471 -10.52 11.77 -32.76
C VAL A 471 -10.27 12.63 -34.01
N ALA A 472 -10.08 12.00 -35.17
CA ALA A 472 -10.03 12.69 -36.45
C ALA A 472 -11.20 13.69 -36.59
N ASN A 473 -10.93 14.85 -37.19
CA ASN A 473 -11.84 15.99 -37.35
C ASN A 473 -12.13 16.81 -36.07
N ASP A 474 -11.20 16.83 -35.11
CA ASP A 474 -11.28 17.64 -33.87
C ASP A 474 -12.56 17.39 -33.03
N ARG A 475 -13.12 16.18 -33.13
CA ARG A 475 -14.24 15.74 -32.30
C ARG A 475 -13.73 15.18 -30.99
N VAL A 476 -14.36 15.63 -29.91
CA VAL A 476 -14.16 15.13 -28.55
C VAL A 476 -15.07 13.93 -28.33
N HIS A 477 -14.48 12.78 -28.00
CA HIS A 477 -15.17 11.51 -27.83
C HIS A 477 -14.82 10.87 -26.48
N VAL A 478 -15.82 10.23 -25.87
CA VAL A 478 -15.69 9.47 -24.61
C VAL A 478 -15.94 8.01 -24.92
N LEU A 479 -15.04 7.13 -24.45
CA LEU A 479 -15.14 5.69 -24.75
C LEU A 479 -16.42 5.08 -24.16
N PRO A 480 -17.08 4.13 -24.85
CA PRO A 480 -18.38 3.61 -24.44
C PRO A 480 -18.45 3.13 -22.98
N PRO A 481 -17.48 2.36 -22.44
CA PRO A 481 -17.54 1.97 -21.03
C PRO A 481 -17.45 3.14 -20.05
N ILE A 482 -16.66 4.18 -20.37
CA ILE A 482 -16.58 5.39 -19.52
C ILE A 482 -17.94 6.12 -19.55
N ARG A 483 -18.59 6.18 -20.71
CA ARG A 483 -19.92 6.77 -20.84
C ARG A 483 -20.95 6.02 -20.00
N ASP A 484 -21.00 4.70 -20.15
CA ASP A 484 -21.95 3.85 -19.44
C ASP A 484 -21.73 3.94 -17.91
N PHE A 485 -20.47 3.98 -17.45
CA PHE A 485 -20.14 4.21 -16.05
C PHE A 485 -20.66 5.57 -15.54
N MET A 486 -20.39 6.65 -16.29
CA MET A 486 -20.80 7.99 -15.92
C MET A 486 -22.33 8.13 -15.87
N LEU A 487 -23.05 7.55 -16.84
CA LEU A 487 -24.51 7.59 -16.86
C LEU A 487 -25.14 6.74 -15.76
N ALA A 488 -24.50 5.64 -15.34
CA ALA A 488 -24.99 4.81 -14.25
C ALA A 488 -24.76 5.43 -12.87
N GLN A 489 -23.57 6.00 -12.63
CA GLN A 489 -23.15 6.44 -11.29
C GLN A 489 -23.21 7.95 -11.07
N ARG A 490 -23.03 8.75 -12.13
CA ARG A 490 -22.86 10.21 -12.05
C ARG A 490 -23.64 10.92 -13.17
N ALA A 491 -24.88 10.51 -13.39
CA ALA A 491 -25.73 11.11 -14.43
C ALA A 491 -25.84 12.63 -14.24
N PRO A 492 -25.71 13.43 -15.32
CA PRO A 492 -25.82 14.88 -15.23
C PRO A 492 -27.23 15.29 -14.80
N LYS A 493 -27.32 16.28 -13.90
CA LYS A 493 -28.61 16.82 -13.45
C LYS A 493 -29.29 17.58 -14.60
N GLU A 494 -30.62 17.50 -14.67
CA GLU A 494 -31.43 18.13 -15.72
C GLU A 494 -31.19 19.65 -15.85
N THR A 495 -30.92 20.32 -14.73
CA THR A 495 -30.59 21.76 -14.70
C THR A 495 -29.37 22.12 -15.54
N VAL A 496 -28.41 21.20 -15.68
CA VAL A 496 -27.17 21.40 -16.44
C VAL A 496 -27.32 20.99 -17.90
N LEU A 497 -28.42 20.32 -18.25
CA LEU A 497 -28.69 19.85 -19.62
C LEU A 497 -29.44 20.88 -20.48
N ALA A 498 -29.96 21.96 -19.89
CA ALA A 498 -30.71 22.98 -20.61
C ALA A 498 -29.97 23.54 -21.85
N PRO A 499 -28.65 23.80 -21.82
CA PRO A 499 -27.91 24.25 -22.99
C PRO A 499 -27.85 23.20 -24.12
N LEU A 500 -27.66 21.92 -23.80
CA LEU A 500 -27.62 20.82 -24.78
C LEU A 500 -28.98 20.60 -25.47
N VAL A 501 -30.07 20.79 -24.73
CA VAL A 501 -31.44 20.69 -25.23
C VAL A 501 -31.80 21.92 -26.07
N GLY A 502 -31.42 23.12 -25.62
CA GLY A 502 -31.63 24.39 -26.30
C GLY A 502 -30.97 24.46 -27.68
N GLN A 503 -29.79 23.86 -27.84
CA GLN A 503 -29.09 23.77 -29.13
C GLN A 503 -29.61 22.63 -30.04
N ARG A 504 -30.67 21.90 -29.67
CA ARG A 504 -31.20 20.71 -30.38
C ARG A 504 -30.17 19.57 -30.59
N ILE A 505 -29.06 19.58 -29.87
CA ILE A 505 -27.95 18.63 -30.04
C ILE A 505 -28.38 17.21 -29.62
N LEU A 506 -29.09 17.09 -28.50
CA LEU A 506 -29.66 15.82 -28.04
C LEU A 506 -30.63 15.21 -29.06
N CYS A 507 -31.51 16.01 -29.67
CA CYS A 507 -32.45 15.50 -30.67
C CYS A 507 -31.75 15.04 -31.96
N HIS A 508 -30.65 15.69 -32.37
CA HIS A 508 -29.95 15.33 -33.60
C HIS A 508 -28.98 14.14 -33.42
N HIS A 509 -28.39 13.97 -32.23
CA HIS A 509 -27.42 12.91 -31.93
C HIS A 509 -28.07 11.62 -31.38
N VAL A 510 -29.24 11.71 -30.74
CA VAL A 510 -30.00 10.53 -30.31
C VAL A 510 -30.82 9.92 -31.46
N TRP A 511 -31.18 10.73 -32.48
CA TRP A 511 -32.11 10.33 -33.55
C TRP A 511 -31.51 10.22 -34.96
N SER A 512 -30.22 10.50 -35.16
CA SER A 512 -29.57 10.31 -36.46
C SER A 512 -29.40 8.82 -36.77
N ARG A 513 -30.39 8.26 -37.47
CA ARG A 513 -30.32 6.94 -38.09
C ARG A 513 -29.21 6.91 -39.16
N PRO A 514 -28.57 5.75 -39.41
CA PRO A 514 -27.70 5.58 -40.57
C PRO A 514 -28.53 5.81 -41.84
N SER A 515 -27.96 6.57 -42.74
CA SER A 515 -28.46 7.07 -44.01
C SER A 515 -29.41 6.12 -44.75
N GLY A 516 -30.63 6.59 -45.06
CA GLY A 516 -31.48 5.93 -46.05
C GLY A 516 -32.99 6.04 -45.89
N GLU A 517 -33.55 7.15 -45.40
CA GLU A 517 -34.98 7.50 -45.66
C GLU A 517 -35.25 8.94 -45.22
N ALA A 518 -35.49 9.82 -46.18
CA ALA A 518 -35.77 11.24 -45.95
C ALA A 518 -37.23 11.45 -45.53
N GLY A 519 -37.50 11.46 -44.22
CA GLY A 519 -38.75 11.99 -43.66
C GLY A 519 -38.58 13.45 -43.25
N ARG A 520 -39.29 14.37 -43.91
CA ARG A 520 -39.32 15.81 -43.53
C ARG A 520 -39.91 15.97 -42.13
N CYS A 521 -39.14 16.49 -41.18
CA CYS A 521 -39.68 17.07 -39.96
C CYS A 521 -40.07 18.53 -40.23
N ASP A 522 -41.37 18.82 -40.14
CA ASP A 522 -41.95 20.14 -40.39
C ASP A 522 -41.57 21.16 -39.28
N LYS A 523 -41.31 22.41 -39.68
CA LYS A 523 -40.60 23.43 -38.88
C LYS A 523 -41.49 24.19 -37.87
N SER A 524 -42.72 23.79 -37.60
CA SER A 524 -43.74 24.70 -37.04
C SER A 524 -44.57 24.22 -35.85
N SER A 525 -44.08 23.30 -35.00
CA SER A 525 -44.78 22.98 -33.75
C SER A 525 -43.87 22.92 -32.52
N THR A 526 -43.90 23.99 -31.73
CA THR A 526 -43.25 24.15 -30.41
C THR A 526 -43.84 23.24 -29.32
N SER A 527 -44.82 22.39 -29.64
CA SER A 527 -45.60 21.59 -28.68
C SER A 527 -45.03 20.19 -28.42
N CYS A 528 -44.04 19.71 -29.19
CA CYS A 528 -43.60 18.31 -29.08
C CYS A 528 -42.43 18.10 -28.10
N CYS A 529 -41.79 19.17 -27.60
CA CYS A 529 -40.58 19.08 -26.76
C CYS A 529 -40.84 19.10 -25.23
N TYR A 530 -42.08 19.32 -24.77
CA TYR A 530 -42.37 19.55 -23.34
C TYR A 530 -42.79 18.31 -22.52
N SER A 531 -42.54 17.09 -23.02
CA SER A 531 -42.83 15.85 -22.27
C SER A 531 -41.56 15.06 -21.93
N LEU A 532 -40.65 15.66 -21.17
CA LEU A 532 -39.73 14.90 -20.34
C LEU A 532 -40.51 14.42 -19.09
N ARG A 533 -41.21 13.28 -19.22
CA ARG A 533 -41.67 12.52 -18.04
C ARG A 533 -40.64 11.41 -17.77
N PRO A 534 -40.22 11.18 -16.51
CA PRO A 534 -39.12 10.26 -16.18
C PRO A 534 -39.39 8.77 -16.51
N GLU A 535 -40.62 8.39 -16.83
CA GLU A 535 -41.02 6.98 -16.97
C GLU A 535 -40.96 6.43 -18.41
N ARG A 536 -40.49 7.21 -19.40
CA ARG A 536 -40.42 6.78 -20.81
C ARG A 536 -39.08 6.96 -21.50
N VAL A 537 -37.98 7.02 -20.77
CA VAL A 537 -36.67 6.80 -21.36
C VAL A 537 -36.35 5.31 -21.34
N ARG A 538 -37.04 4.55 -22.21
CA ARG A 538 -36.57 3.21 -22.59
C ARG A 538 -35.43 3.42 -23.59
N PHE A 539 -34.20 3.38 -23.10
CA PHE A 539 -33.01 3.33 -23.93
C PHE A 539 -33.01 2.00 -24.71
N LEU A 540 -32.97 2.09 -26.03
CA LEU A 540 -32.70 0.97 -26.94
C LEU A 540 -31.22 0.61 -26.91
#